data_AF-A0A9X6VGE7-F1
#
_entry.id   AF-A0A9X6VGE7-F1
#
_cell.length_a   1.000
_cell.length_b   1.000
_cell.length_c   1.000
_cell.angle_alpha   90.00
_cell.angle_beta   90.00
_cell.angle_gamma   90.00
#
_symmetry.space_group_name_H-M   'P 1'
#
loop_
_entity.id
_entity.type
_entity.pdbx_description
1 polymer ?
#
loop_
_entity_poly.entity_id
_entity_poly.type
_entity_poly.pdbx_seq_one_letter_code
_entity_poly.pdbx_strand_id
1 'polypeptide(L)'
;LGGHSLKATILAGRIRKELDVEVPLKEIFNLSDIKGLCEYILSVNKKQYEGIEKVEEKEYYEASSAQKRMYLLKELDRDSISYNMPGILEVEGHLDINKLIEAFTKLIKRHET
;
A
#
# COMPACT_ATOMS: atom_id res chain seq x y z
N LEU A 1 -7.47 22.23 5.53
CA LEU A 1 -6.55 21.11 5.86
C LEU A 1 -6.14 20.24 4.65
N GLY A 2 -6.79 20.32 3.47
CA GLY A 2 -6.34 19.59 2.27
C GLY A 2 -6.35 18.06 2.44
N GLY A 3 -7.38 17.53 3.10
CA GLY A 3 -7.58 16.10 3.32
C GLY A 3 -8.20 15.43 2.10
N HIS A 4 -7.69 14.25 1.73
CA HIS A 4 -8.23 13.36 0.70
C HIS A 4 -8.09 11.92 1.18
N SER A 5 -8.63 10.96 0.44
CA SER A 5 -8.75 9.55 0.88
C SER A 5 -7.44 8.96 1.39
N LEU A 6 -6.32 9.19 0.71
CA LEU A 6 -5.01 8.72 1.17
C LEU A 6 -4.63 9.27 2.56
N LYS A 7 -4.82 10.57 2.82
CA LYS A 7 -4.54 11.15 4.15
C LYS A 7 -5.48 10.61 5.22
N ALA A 8 -6.75 10.37 4.87
CA ALA A 8 -7.72 9.78 5.79
C ALA A 8 -7.38 8.33 6.12
N THR A 9 -6.95 7.52 5.14
CA THR A 9 -6.44 6.16 5.36
C THR A 9 -5.18 6.15 6.23
N ILE A 10 -4.25 7.09 6.00
CA ILE A 10 -3.05 7.24 6.86
C ILE A 10 -3.44 7.63 8.29
N LEU A 11 -4.39 8.55 8.46
CA LEU A 11 -4.88 8.96 9.78
C LEU A 11 -5.52 7.78 10.52
N ALA A 12 -6.40 7.03 9.86
CA ALA A 12 -7.01 5.82 10.42
C ALA A 12 -5.95 4.80 10.87
N GLY A 13 -4.94 4.56 10.03
CA GLY A 13 -3.83 3.66 10.35
C GLY A 13 -3.02 4.12 11.56
N ARG A 14 -2.76 5.43 11.68
CA ARG A 14 -2.06 6.01 12.84
C ARG A 14 -2.88 5.92 14.12
N ILE A 15 -4.18 6.24 14.06
CA ILE A 15 -5.07 6.10 15.23
C ILE A 15 -5.09 4.64 15.71
N ARG A 16 -5.21 3.69 14.78
CA ARG A 16 -5.16 2.27 15.11
C ARG A 16 -3.84 1.88 15.77
N LYS A 17 -2.71 2.30 15.21
CA LYS A 17 -1.37 1.97 15.72
C LYS A 17 -1.06 2.60 17.08
N GLU A 18 -1.43 3.86 17.30
CA GLU A 18 -1.00 4.62 18.48
C GLU A 18 -2.01 4.55 19.64
N LEU A 19 -3.29 4.28 19.35
CA LEU A 19 -4.38 4.33 20.34
C LEU A 19 -5.12 3.00 20.51
N ASP A 20 -4.77 1.96 19.74
CA ASP A 20 -5.49 0.68 19.69
C ASP A 20 -6.99 0.88 19.40
N VAL A 21 -7.32 1.81 18.51
CA VAL A 21 -8.72 2.10 18.14
C VAL A 21 -8.88 2.04 16.63
N GLU A 22 -9.83 1.22 16.18
CA GLU A 22 -10.18 1.13 14.77
C GLU A 22 -11.25 2.18 14.44
N VAL A 23 -10.87 3.20 13.67
CA VAL A 23 -11.82 4.20 13.15
C VAL A 23 -12.14 3.89 11.69
N PRO A 24 -13.39 3.55 11.35
CA PRO A 24 -13.79 3.36 9.97
C PRO A 24 -13.56 4.64 9.16
N LEU A 25 -13.12 4.49 7.91
CA LEU A 25 -12.86 5.64 7.03
C LEU A 25 -14.09 6.55 6.87
N LYS A 26 -15.29 5.96 6.88
CA LYS A 26 -16.57 6.68 6.87
C LYS A 26 -16.70 7.64 8.05
N GLU A 27 -16.29 7.23 9.25
CA GLU A 27 -16.40 8.06 10.45
C GLU A 27 -15.43 9.24 10.42
N ILE A 28 -14.25 9.09 9.80
CA ILE A 28 -13.32 10.21 9.57
C ILE A 28 -13.94 11.28 8.67
N PHE A 29 -14.77 10.88 7.69
CA PHE A 29 -15.47 11.83 6.82
C PHE A 29 -16.72 12.43 7.46
N ASN A 30 -17.45 11.65 8.27
CA ASN A 30 -18.63 12.14 8.99
C ASN A 30 -18.23 13.13 10.11
N LEU A 31 -17.19 12.80 10.86
CA LEU A 31 -16.69 13.55 12.00
C LEU A 31 -15.54 14.45 11.53
N SER A 32 -15.90 15.44 10.72
CA SER A 32 -14.95 16.32 10.02
C SER A 32 -14.18 17.30 10.92
N ASP A 33 -14.35 17.21 12.24
CA ASP A 33 -13.63 17.98 13.25
C ASP A 33 -12.98 17.08 14.31
N ILE A 34 -11.98 17.61 15.00
CA ILE A 34 -11.20 16.88 15.99
C ILE A 34 -12.07 16.47 17.18
N LYS A 35 -13.05 17.30 17.56
CA LYS A 35 -13.89 17.06 18.74
C LYS A 35 -14.74 15.80 18.53
N GLY A 36 -15.45 15.73 17.41
CA GLY A 36 -16.27 14.57 17.06
C GLY A 36 -15.44 13.30 16.95
N LEU A 37 -14.25 13.38 16.34
CA LEU A 37 -13.35 12.24 16.23
C LEU A 37 -12.83 11.76 17.61
N CYS A 38 -12.51 12.68 18.52
CA CYS A 38 -12.13 12.36 19.90
C CYS A 38 -13.26 11.69 20.67
N GLU A 39 -14.48 12.24 20.59
CA GLU A 39 -15.67 11.65 21.22
C GLU A 39 -15.91 10.22 20.71
N TYR A 40 -15.77 10.00 19.41
CA TYR A 40 -15.87 8.68 18.82
C TYR A 40 -14.80 7.71 19.37
N ILE A 41 -13.53 8.12 19.35
CA ILE A 41 -12.40 7.30 19.85
C ILE A 41 -12.60 6.91 21.32
N LEU A 42 -13.13 7.81 22.15
CA LEU A 42 -13.41 7.54 23.56
C LEU A 42 -14.63 6.63 23.77
N SER A 43 -15.56 6.58 22.81
CA SER A 43 -16.79 5.79 22.90
C SER A 43 -16.63 4.33 22.48
N VAL A 44 -15.60 4.00 21.71
CA VAL A 44 -15.39 2.65 21.16
C VAL A 44 -14.40 1.85 21.99
N ASN A 45 -14.58 0.52 22.00
CA ASN A 45 -13.65 -0.38 22.67
C ASN A 45 -12.30 -0.38 21.95
N LYS A 46 -11.24 -0.46 22.74
CA LYS A 46 -9.91 -0.70 22.21
C LYS A 46 -9.84 -2.07 21.55
N LYS A 47 -9.17 -2.12 20.41
CA LYS A 47 -8.80 -3.31 19.67
C LYS A 47 -7.30 -3.22 19.42
N GLN A 48 -6.56 -4.11 20.08
CA GLN A 48 -5.12 -4.14 20.01
C GLN A 48 -4.64 -4.13 18.56
N TYR A 49 -3.70 -3.25 18.25
CA TYR A 49 -3.06 -3.23 16.96
C TYR A 49 -2.13 -4.44 16.83
N GLU A 50 -2.41 -5.27 15.84
CA GLU A 50 -1.52 -6.33 15.38
C GLU A 50 -0.87 -5.88 14.07
N GLY A 51 0.45 -5.73 14.10
CA GLY A 51 1.24 -5.37 12.94
C GLY A 51 1.50 -6.56 12.02
N ILE A 52 1.88 -6.27 10.78
CA ILE A 52 2.44 -7.28 9.89
C ILE A 52 3.89 -7.49 10.30
N GLU A 53 4.17 -8.64 10.90
CA GLU A 53 5.52 -9.01 11.30
C GLU A 53 6.32 -9.60 10.13
N LYS A 54 7.64 -9.52 10.24
CA LYS A 54 8.53 -10.21 9.31
C LYS A 54 8.41 -11.73 9.57
N VAL A 55 8.07 -12.47 8.53
CA VAL A 55 8.03 -13.94 8.58
C VAL A 55 9.43 -14.55 8.47
N GLU A 56 9.57 -15.82 8.86
CA GLU A 56 10.78 -16.60 8.66
C GLU A 56 11.11 -16.80 7.17
N GLU A 57 12.39 -17.03 6.86
CA GLU A 57 12.84 -17.28 5.49
C GLU A 57 12.39 -18.67 5.01
N LYS A 58 11.76 -18.72 3.84
CA LYS A 58 11.26 -19.93 3.20
C LYS A 58 11.65 -19.98 1.73
N GLU A 59 11.69 -21.19 1.19
CA GLU A 59 11.88 -21.41 -0.25
C GLU A 59 10.70 -20.85 -1.07
N TYR A 60 9.47 -20.94 -0.53
CA TYR A 60 8.26 -20.40 -1.15
C TYR A 60 7.36 -19.70 -0.14
N TYR A 61 6.60 -18.73 -0.64
CA TYR A 61 5.59 -17.98 0.12
C TYR A 61 4.22 -18.10 -0.54
N GLU A 62 3.18 -17.97 0.28
CA GLU A 62 1.79 -17.90 -0.18
C GLU A 62 1.56 -16.63 -1.00
N ALA A 63 1.13 -16.79 -2.26
CA ALA A 63 0.67 -15.68 -3.07
C ALA A 63 -0.63 -15.09 -2.51
N SER A 64 -0.76 -13.76 -2.55
CA SER A 64 -2.02 -13.08 -2.22
C SER A 64 -3.15 -13.51 -3.14
N SER A 65 -4.40 -13.33 -2.72
CA SER A 65 -5.57 -13.62 -3.55
C SER A 65 -5.54 -12.89 -4.90
N ALA A 66 -5.01 -11.66 -4.93
CA ALA A 66 -4.84 -10.88 -6.15
C ALA A 66 -3.79 -11.51 -7.09
N GLN A 67 -2.63 -11.92 -6.55
CA GLN A 67 -1.60 -12.61 -7.33
C GLN A 67 -2.09 -13.97 -7.86
N LYS A 68 -2.78 -14.78 -7.04
CA LYS A 68 -3.40 -16.05 -7.47
C LYS A 68 -4.36 -15.83 -8.65
N ARG A 69 -5.19 -14.79 -8.59
CA ARG A 69 -6.10 -14.41 -9.69
C ARG A 69 -5.33 -13.99 -10.96
N MET A 70 -4.33 -13.11 -10.83
CA MET A 70 -3.55 -12.65 -11.98
C MET A 70 -2.81 -13.81 -12.65
N TYR A 71 -2.22 -14.71 -11.86
CA TYR A 71 -1.57 -15.92 -12.35
C TYR A 71 -2.54 -16.80 -13.16
N LEU A 72 -3.71 -17.10 -12.62
CA LEU A 72 -4.73 -17.89 -13.31
C LEU A 72 -5.14 -17.24 -14.65
N LEU A 73 -5.37 -15.91 -14.66
CA LEU A 73 -5.74 -15.19 -15.87
C LEU A 73 -4.66 -15.26 -16.95
N LYS A 74 -3.38 -15.21 -16.56
CA LYS A 74 -2.26 -15.37 -17.48
C LYS A 74 -2.12 -16.82 -17.99
N GLU A 75 -2.39 -17.81 -17.15
CA GLU A 75 -2.35 -19.21 -17.58
C GLU A 75 -3.49 -19.58 -18.54
N LEU A 76 -4.66 -18.93 -18.42
CA LEU A 76 -5.78 -19.13 -19.34
C LEU A 76 -5.52 -18.56 -20.74
N ASP A 77 -4.76 -17.46 -20.82
CA ASP A 77 -4.33 -16.85 -22.09
C ASP A 77 -2.87 -16.39 -21.96
N ARG A 78 -1.96 -17.29 -22.36
CA ARG A 78 -0.52 -17.08 -22.23
C ARG A 78 0.00 -15.97 -23.15
N ASP A 79 -0.70 -15.65 -24.23
CA ASP A 79 -0.34 -14.57 -25.14
C ASP A 79 -0.91 -13.21 -24.69
N SER A 80 -1.77 -13.20 -23.66
CA SER A 80 -2.37 -11.97 -23.15
C SER A 80 -1.34 -10.98 -22.62
N ILE A 81 -1.50 -9.71 -23.01
CA ILE A 81 -0.74 -8.56 -22.51
C ILE A 81 -1.55 -7.67 -21.56
N SER A 82 -2.76 -8.10 -21.18
CA SER A 82 -3.74 -7.29 -20.43
C SER A 82 -3.25 -6.78 -19.08
N TYR A 83 -2.23 -7.43 -18.49
CA TYR A 83 -1.64 -7.05 -17.21
C TYR A 83 -0.22 -6.48 -17.33
N ASN A 84 0.26 -6.19 -18.55
CA ASN A 84 1.48 -5.42 -18.73
C ASN A 84 1.25 -3.98 -18.25
N MET A 85 2.23 -3.39 -17.58
CA MET A 85 2.19 -2.01 -17.10
C MET A 85 3.30 -1.18 -17.79
N PRO A 86 3.19 -0.91 -19.10
CA PRO A 86 4.17 -0.08 -19.80
C PRO A 86 4.10 1.36 -19.27
N GLY A 87 5.28 1.96 -19.05
CA GLY A 87 5.42 3.36 -18.68
C GLY A 87 6.36 4.07 -19.65
N ILE A 88 6.04 5.33 -19.96
CA ILE A 88 6.88 6.20 -20.80
C ILE A 88 7.15 7.47 -19.99
N LEU A 89 8.40 7.90 -19.95
CA LEU A 89 8.83 9.13 -19.31
C LEU A 89 9.69 9.94 -20.28
N GLU A 90 9.29 11.17 -20.54
CA GLU A 90 10.11 12.13 -21.27
C GLU A 90 11.08 12.82 -20.29
N VAL A 91 12.35 12.90 -20.68
CA VAL A 91 13.41 13.53 -19.87
C VAL A 91 14.04 14.63 -20.71
N GLU A 92 13.89 15.87 -20.25
CA GLU A 92 14.54 17.02 -20.87
C GLU A 92 15.93 17.25 -20.26
N GLY A 93 16.93 17.49 -21.10
CA GLY A 93 18.31 17.73 -20.68
C GLY A 93 19.22 16.51 -20.78
N HIS A 94 20.36 16.54 -20.08
CA HIS A 94 21.35 15.47 -20.16
C HIS A 94 20.97 14.28 -19.27
N LEU A 95 20.82 13.11 -19.88
CA LEU A 95 20.56 11.85 -19.20
C LEU A 95 21.79 10.93 -19.30
N ASP A 96 22.34 10.56 -18.15
CA ASP A 96 23.39 9.54 -18.06
C ASP A 96 22.74 8.15 -17.99
N ILE A 97 22.79 7.43 -19.12
CA ILE A 97 22.18 6.11 -19.26
C ILE A 97 22.78 5.09 -18.29
N ASN A 98 24.08 5.18 -17.98
CA ASN A 98 24.72 4.23 -17.07
C ASN A 98 24.18 4.40 -15.64
N LYS A 99 23.98 5.64 -15.20
CA LYS A 99 23.34 5.92 -13.90
C LYS A 99 21.89 5.47 -13.85
N LEU A 100 21.16 5.58 -14.95
CA LEU A 100 19.77 5.10 -15.03
C LEU A 100 19.72 3.58 -14.86
N ILE A 101 20.57 2.84 -15.58
CA ILE A 101 20.69 1.38 -15.47
C ILE A 101 21.08 0.97 -14.04
N GLU A 102 22.04 1.67 -13.44
CA GLU A 102 22.45 1.42 -12.05
C GLU A 102 21.31 1.65 -11.06
N ALA A 103 20.54 2.73 -11.23
CA ALA A 103 19.39 3.03 -10.38
C ALA A 103 18.33 1.93 -10.45
N PHE A 104 17.96 1.47 -11.65
CA PHE A 104 17.02 0.34 -11.79
C PHE A 104 17.59 -0.96 -11.23
N THR A 105 18.88 -1.24 -11.42
CA THR A 105 19.53 -2.42 -10.84
C THR A 105 19.46 -2.39 -9.31
N LYS A 106 19.65 -1.22 -8.68
CA LYS A 106 19.49 -1.04 -7.23
C LYS A 106 18.05 -1.21 -6.78
N LEU A 107 17.08 -0.72 -7.56
CA LEU A 107 15.65 -0.91 -7.26
C LEU A 107 15.26 -2.40 -7.31
N ILE A 108 15.70 -3.13 -8.34
CA ILE A 108 15.48 -4.58 -8.45
C ILE A 108 16.07 -5.32 -7.25
N LYS A 109 17.30 -4.99 -6.84
CA LYS A 109 17.92 -5.61 -5.65
C LYS A 109 17.24 -5.23 -4.33
N ARG A 110 16.60 -4.06 -4.27
CA ARG A 110 15.94 -3.54 -3.05
C ARG A 110 14.57 -4.19 -2.83
N HIS A 111 13.83 -4.48 -3.90
CA HIS A 111 12.50 -5.04 -3.84
C HIS A 111 12.56 -6.55 -4.05
N GLU A 112 12.10 -7.33 -3.07
CA GLU A 112 12.06 -8.79 -3.17
C GLU A 112 11.32 -9.21 -4.44
N THR A 113 11.90 -10.19 -5.15
CA THR A 113 11.44 -10.70 -6.45
C THR A 113 10.80 -12.06 -6.29
#